data_AF-A0A258D6S2-F1
#
_entry.id   AF-A0A258D6S2-F1
#
_cell.length_a   1.000
_cell.length_b   1.000
_cell.length_c   1.000
_cell.angle_alpha   90.00
_cell.angle_beta   90.00
_cell.angle_gamma   90.00
#
_symmetry.space_group_name_H-M   'P 1'
#
loop_
_entity.id
_entity.type
_entity.pdbx_description
1 polymer ?
#
loop_
_entity_poly.entity_id
_entity_poly.type
_entity_poly.pdbx_seq_one_letter_code
_entity_poly.pdbx_strand_id
1 'polypeptide(L)' 'MNLGLSGRLTKATIRSPLTPLILMAAIAVGLLALFSIPREEEPQISVPMVDIMVAAPGLSAPDA' A
#
# COMPACT_ATOMS: atom_id res chain seq x y z
N MET A 1 -2.44 43.16 -2.33
CA MET A 1 -3.14 41.89 -2.02
C MET A 1 -2.09 40.84 -1.71
N ASN A 2 -2.10 40.27 -0.50
CA ASN A 2 -1.17 39.19 -0.14
C ASN A 2 -1.63 37.89 -0.80
N LEU A 3 -0.74 37.26 -1.58
CA LEU A 3 -0.97 35.94 -2.14
C LEU A 3 -1.01 34.93 -0.97
N GLY A 4 -2.11 34.18 -0.86
CA GLY A 4 -2.20 33.04 0.06
C GLY A 4 -1.22 31.91 -0.33
N LEU A 5 -1.24 30.81 0.42
CA LEU A 5 -0.31 29.69 0.23
C LEU A 5 -0.29 29.18 -1.22
N SER A 6 -1.47 28.93 -1.81
CA SER A 6 -1.59 28.49 -3.20
C SER A 6 -1.02 29.51 -4.18
N GLY A 7 -1.25 30.81 -3.95
CA GLY A 7 -0.72 31.88 -4.79
C GLY A 7 0.81 32.00 -4.72
N ARG A 8 1.40 31.73 -3.56
CA ARG A 8 2.86 31.68 -3.40
C ARG A 8 3.48 30.49 -4.12
N LEU A 9 2.85 29.32 -4.05
CA LEU A 9 3.28 28.12 -4.77
C LEU A 9 3.18 28.31 -6.28
N THR A 10 2.02 28.75 -6.78
CA THR A 10 1.83 29.01 -8.22
C THR A 10 2.82 30.05 -8.73
N LYS A 11 3.08 31.13 -7.98
CA LYS A 11 4.09 32.14 -8.38
C LYS A 11 5.49 31.52 -8.55
N ALA A 12 5.86 30.55 -7.71
CA ALA A 12 7.16 29.88 -7.79
C ALA A 12 7.25 28.88 -8.96
N THR A 13 6.14 28.23 -9.33
CA THR A 13 6.16 27.11 -10.29
C THR A 13 5.68 27.49 -11.70
N ILE A 14 4.82 28.51 -11.86
CA ILE A 14 4.12 28.80 -13.13
C ILE A 14 5.04 29.20 -14.30
N ARG A 15 6.21 29.79 -14.02
CA ARG A 15 7.22 30.15 -15.04
C ARG A 15 8.49 29.29 -14.96
N SER A 16 8.51 28.29 -14.07
CA SER A 16 9.70 27.50 -13.85
C SER A 16 9.83 26.41 -14.92
N PRO A 17 10.98 26.30 -15.62
CA PRO A 17 11.24 25.18 -16.51
C PRO A 17 11.38 23.85 -15.75
N LEU A 18 11.52 23.88 -14.42
CA LEU A 18 11.56 22.69 -13.58
C LEU A 18 10.18 22.04 -13.42
N THR A 19 9.08 22.78 -13.55
CA THR A 19 7.72 22.24 -13.39
C THR A 19 7.41 21.08 -14.34
N PRO A 20 7.65 21.18 -15.66
CA PRO A 20 7.46 20.04 -16.56
C PRO A 20 8.46 18.90 -16.28
N LEU A 21 9.69 19.19 -15.84
CA LEU A 21 10.67 18.14 -15.48
C LEU A 21 10.20 17.34 -14.26
N ILE A 22 9.71 18.01 -13.21
CA ILE A 22 9.16 17.38 -12.01
C ILE A 22 7.92 16.56 -12.37
N LEU A 23 7.06 17.07 -13.27
CA LEU A 23 5.91 16.32 -13.75
C LEU A 23 6.33 15.01 -14.43
N MET A 24 7.30 15.07 -15.34
CA MET A 24 7.82 13.86 -16.01
C MET A 24 8.47 12.89 -15.01
N ALA A 25 9.23 13.40 -14.05
CA ALA A 25 9.83 12.57 -13.00
C ALA A 25 8.75 11.88 -12.15
N ALA A 26 7.68 12.58 -11.75
CA ALA A 26 6.58 12.01 -10.99
C ALA A 26 5.86 10.91 -11.78
N ILE A 27 5.64 11.10 -13.08
CA ILE A 27 5.07 10.08 -13.97
C ILE A 27 6.00 8.86 -14.06
N ALA A 28 7.31 9.08 -14.26
CA ALA A 28 8.29 8.00 -14.37
C ALA A 28 8.36 7.16 -13.07
N VAL A 29 8.35 7.81 -11.91
CA VAL A 29 8.30 7.14 -10.60
C VAL A 29 6.98 6.37 -10.44
N GLY A 30 5.84 6.95 -10.85
CA GLY A 30 4.55 6.26 -10.82
C GLY A 30 4.53 5.00 -11.69
N LEU A 31 5.08 5.08 -12.91
CA LEU A 31 5.22 3.92 -13.79
C LEU A 31 6.14 2.87 -13.17
N LEU A 32 7.29 3.28 -12.63
CA LEU A 32 8.19 2.38 -11.91
C LEU A 32 7.49 1.66 -10.77
N ALA A 33 6.66 2.36 -9.98
CA ALA A 33 5.90 1.75 -8.91
C ALA A 33 4.93 0.68 -9.43
N LEU A 34 4.20 0.96 -10.52
CA LEU A 34 3.28 0.01 -11.12
C LEU A 34 3.99 -1.26 -11.65
N PHE A 35 5.21 -1.11 -12.19
CA PHE A 35 5.99 -2.25 -12.67
C PHE A 35 6.72 -3.00 -11.55
N SER A 36 7.13 -2.31 -10.49
CA SER A 36 8.01 -2.87 -9.46
C SER A 36 7.25 -3.45 -8.28
N ILE A 37 6.04 -2.96 -7.99
CA ILE A 37 5.24 -3.46 -6.87
C ILE A 37 4.57 -4.78 -7.30
N PRO A 38 4.86 -5.91 -6.64
CA PRO A 38 4.20 -7.17 -6.92
C PRO A 38 2.70 -7.05 -6.65
N ARG A 39 1.90 -7.61 -7.55
CA ARG A 39 0.44 -7.68 -7.36
C ARG A 39 0.14 -9.00 -6.66
N GLU A 40 -0.51 -8.94 -5.50
CA GLU A 40 -1.09 -10.11 -4.83
C GLU A 40 -2.58 -10.17 -5.19
N GLU A 41 -2.97 -11.09 -6.08
CA GLU A 41 -4.38 -11.28 -6.46
C GLU A 41 -5.17 -11.97 -5.34
N GLU A 42 -4.51 -12.88 -4.63
CA GLU A 42 -5.00 -13.51 -3.42
C GLU A 42 -4.13 -13.01 -2.26
N PRO A 43 -4.60 -12.00 -1.49
CA PRO A 43 -3.83 -11.50 -0.37
C PRO A 43 -3.53 -12.68 0.55
N GLN A 44 -2.28 -12.84 0.93
CA GLN A 44 -1.90 -13.93 1.83
C GLN A 44 -2.53 -13.68 3.21
N ILE A 45 -3.70 -14.27 3.46
CA ILE A 45 -4.40 -14.20 4.74
C ILE A 45 -3.78 -15.27 5.64
N SER A 46 -2.78 -14.90 6.43
CA SER A 46 -2.31 -15.74 7.54
C SER A 46 -3.33 -15.69 8.67
N VAL A 47 -4.28 -16.63 8.67
CA VAL A 47 -5.18 -16.81 9.80
C VAL A 47 -4.37 -17.44 10.94
N PRO A 48 -4.19 -16.77 12.08
CA PRO A 48 -3.52 -17.37 13.22
C PRO A 48 -4.43 -18.48 13.77
N MET A 49 -4.09 -19.72 13.46
CA MET A 49 -4.81 -20.91 13.93
C MET A 49 -4.00 -21.58 15.03
N VAL A 50 -4.69 -21.97 16.10
CA VAL A 50 -4.13 -22.83 17.15
C VAL A 50 -4.99 -24.08 17.19
N ASP A 51 -4.44 -25.19 16.72
CA ASP A 51 -5.10 -26.49 16.79
C ASP A 51 -4.76 -27.17 18.12
N ILE A 52 -5.79 -27.51 18.89
CA ILE A 52 -5.64 -28.28 20.14
C ILE A 52 -6.12 -29.69 19.86
N MET A 53 -5.17 -30.61 19.67
CA MET A 53 -5.45 -32.03 19.52
C MET A 53 -5.29 -32.72 20.87
N VAL A 54 -6.39 -33.26 21.40
CA VAL A 54 -6.37 -34.07 22.63
C VAL A 54 -6.60 -35.53 22.25
N ALA A 55 -5.65 -36.41 22.60
CA ALA A 55 -5.84 -37.84 22.48
C ALA A 55 -6.61 -38.36 23.70
N ALA A 56 -7.75 -39.02 23.46
CA ALA A 56 -8.62 -39.59 24.49
C ALA A 56 -8.75 -41.12 24.35
N PRO A 57 -7.63 -41.90 24.44
CA PRO A 57 -7.70 -43.34 24.29
C PRO A 57 -8.51 -43.98 25.43
N GLY A 58 -9.53 -44.75 25.10
CA GLY A 58 -10.37 -45.48 26.06
C GLY A 58 -11.66 -44.78 26.48
N LEU A 59 -11.94 -43.55 26.02
CA LEU A 59 -13.25 -42.91 26.14
C LEU A 59 -14.15 -43.34 24.97
N SER A 60 -15.43 -43.65 25.25
CA SER A 60 -16.44 -43.91 24.23
C SER A 60 -16.82 -42.59 23.56
N ALA A 61 -17.20 -42.60 22.27
CA ALA A 61 -17.61 -41.40 21.54
C ALA A 61 -18.66 -40.50 22.22
N PRO A 62 -19.65 -41.00 23.01
CA PRO A 62 -20.55 -40.14 23.77
C PRO A 62 -19.94 -39.52 25.06
N ASP A 63 -18.80 -40.01 25.53
CA ASP A 63 -18.14 -39.60 26.80
C ASP A 63 -16.86 -38.77 26.59
N ALA A 64 -16.42 -38.62 25.34
CA ALA A 64 -15.30 -37.77 24.92
C ALA A 64 -15.76 -36.33 24.66
#